data_AF-A0A382LSA3-F1
#
_entry.id   AF-A0A382LSA3-F1
#
_cell.length_a   1.000
_cell.length_b   1.000
_cell.length_c   1.000
_cell.angle_alpha   90.00
_cell.angle_beta   90.00
_cell.angle_gamma   90.00
#
_symmetry.space_group_name_H-M   'P 1'
#
loop_
_entity.id
_entity.type
_entity.pdbx_description
1 polymer ?
#
loop_
_entity_poly.entity_id
_entity_poly.type
_entity_poly.pdbx_seq_one_letter_code
_entity_poly.pdbx_strand_id
1 'polypeptide(L)'
;MFGHEYYNWMETEDGYVVDWVEDDNRLGWYYSELNDEGKFSPTHILVKYPKPDNLHIPRKLKESNPHIRKITHGGKKSRSSHNANLQRSTEATLIKPLVFLVDFDNLPSGMPDREYSKSQFQQLLFESDLESDGSTLPSNYDMSVRDYYHEISNGSLEVFGDNESIVDWAKVSQNYSYYVDGEQGTGGGLNGVKQSAAALVVEVAMAIK
;
A
#
# COMPACT_ATOMS: atom_id res chain seq x y z
N MET A 1 5.48 -3.65 20.28
CA MET A 1 4.28 -2.78 20.31
C MET A 1 4.58 -1.64 19.37
N PHE A 2 3.89 -1.59 18.22
CA PHE A 2 4.10 -0.53 17.22
C PHE A 2 3.68 0.83 17.82
N GLY A 3 4.33 1.91 17.40
CA GLY A 3 4.01 3.26 17.87
C GLY A 3 2.62 3.72 17.41
N HIS A 4 2.10 4.79 18.01
CA HIS A 4 0.75 5.31 17.73
C HIS A 4 0.62 5.83 16.28
N GLU A 5 1.73 6.14 15.62
CA GLU A 5 1.81 6.55 14.21
C GLU A 5 1.27 5.51 13.22
N TYR A 6 1.15 4.25 13.62
CA TYR A 6 0.65 3.16 12.77
C TYR A 6 -0.87 2.96 12.87
N TYR A 7 -1.55 3.68 13.75
CA TYR A 7 -2.92 3.37 14.18
C TYR A 7 -3.88 4.57 14.02
N ASN A 8 -3.45 5.64 13.36
CA ASN A 8 -4.31 6.79 13.10
C ASN A 8 -5.41 6.43 12.09
N TRP A 9 -6.62 6.90 12.37
CA TRP A 9 -7.83 6.69 11.58
C TRP A 9 -8.26 5.22 11.42
N MET A 10 -7.94 4.38 12.40
CA MET A 10 -8.50 3.02 12.47
C MET A 10 -9.99 3.05 12.77
N GLU A 11 -10.75 2.20 12.08
CA GLU A 11 -12.13 1.88 12.42
C GLU A 11 -12.17 0.75 13.46
N THR A 12 -12.85 0.97 14.58
CA THR A 12 -13.11 -0.03 15.61
C THR A 12 -14.16 -1.04 15.15
N GLU A 13 -14.24 -2.21 15.79
CA GLU A 13 -15.24 -3.25 15.45
C GLU A 13 -16.70 -2.74 15.50
N ASP A 14 -17.00 -1.76 16.36
CA ASP A 14 -18.32 -1.14 16.48
C ASP A 14 -18.53 0.06 15.52
N GLY A 15 -17.56 0.31 14.63
CA GLY A 15 -17.64 1.18 13.48
C GLY A 15 -17.22 2.62 13.72
N TYR A 16 -16.51 2.95 14.79
CA TYR A 16 -16.03 4.31 15.04
C TYR A 16 -14.60 4.49 14.55
N VAL A 17 -14.30 5.64 13.95
CA VAL A 17 -12.92 5.99 13.60
C VAL A 17 -12.27 6.70 14.78
N VAL A 18 -11.01 6.37 15.10
CA VAL A 18 -10.25 6.96 16.20
C VAL A 18 -8.94 7.57 15.71
N ASP A 19 -8.47 8.60 16.41
CA ASP A 19 -7.22 9.29 16.09
C ASP A 19 -6.41 9.55 17.38
N TRP A 20 -5.10 9.42 17.30
CA TRP A 20 -4.21 9.72 18.43
C TRP A 20 -3.93 11.22 18.47
N VAL A 21 -4.24 11.84 19.60
CA VAL A 21 -4.00 13.26 19.82
C VAL A 21 -2.95 13.42 20.90
N GLU A 22 -1.92 14.21 20.58
CA GLU A 22 -0.90 14.69 21.50
C GLU A 22 -0.73 16.20 21.29
N ASP A 23 -1.46 16.99 22.08
CA ASP A 23 -1.38 18.45 22.11
C ASP A 23 -1.37 18.95 23.57
N ASP A 24 -1.17 20.26 23.76
CA ASP A 24 -1.05 20.88 25.10
C ASP A 24 -2.25 20.59 26.03
N ASN A 25 -3.42 20.26 25.48
CA ASN A 25 -4.67 20.06 26.22
C ASN A 25 -5.18 18.61 26.17
N ARG A 26 -4.69 17.77 25.26
CA ARG A 26 -5.21 16.43 24.99
C ARG A 26 -4.07 15.43 24.79
N LEU A 27 -4.15 14.32 25.50
CA LEU A 27 -3.29 13.17 25.30
C LEU A 27 -4.14 11.89 25.28
N GLY A 28 -4.14 11.16 24.17
CA GLY A 28 -4.80 9.86 24.06
C GLY A 28 -5.55 9.64 22.74
N TRP A 29 -6.32 8.54 22.69
CA TRP A 29 -7.19 8.21 21.57
C TRP A 29 -8.53 8.94 21.67
N TYR A 30 -8.91 9.65 20.62
CA TYR A 30 -10.19 10.36 20.52
C TYR A 30 -11.01 9.82 19.36
N TYR A 31 -12.33 9.81 19.51
CA TYR A 31 -13.21 9.52 18.38
C TYR A 31 -13.08 10.61 17.31
N SER A 32 -13.23 10.23 16.05
CA SER A 32 -13.11 11.15 14.90
C SER A 32 -14.47 11.44 14.26
N GLU A 33 -14.58 12.61 13.66
CA GLU A 33 -15.65 13.01 12.74
C GLU A 33 -15.05 13.51 11.43
N LEU A 34 -15.90 13.79 10.43
CA LEU A 34 -15.46 14.46 9.21
C LEU A 34 -15.66 15.96 9.36
N ASN A 35 -14.63 16.75 9.10
CA ASN A 35 -14.75 18.21 9.02
C ASN A 35 -15.48 18.66 7.74
N ASP A 36 -15.67 19.97 7.56
CA ASP A 36 -16.33 20.54 6.39
C ASP A 36 -15.63 20.23 5.04
N GLU A 37 -14.35 19.83 5.07
CA GLU A 37 -13.58 19.39 3.91
C GLU A 37 -13.72 17.87 3.65
N GLY A 38 -14.42 17.14 4.52
CA GLY A 38 -14.56 15.69 4.45
C GLY A 38 -13.29 14.92 4.85
N LYS A 39 -12.44 15.51 5.70
CA LYS A 39 -11.26 14.85 6.30
C LYS A 39 -11.51 14.46 7.74
N PHE A 40 -10.79 13.45 8.21
CA PHE A 40 -10.86 13.07 9.63
C PHE A 40 -10.40 14.22 10.53
N SER A 41 -11.16 14.46 11.59
CA SER A 41 -10.84 15.42 12.64
C SER A 41 -11.17 14.81 14.01
N PRO A 42 -10.22 14.84 14.97
CA PRO A 42 -10.46 14.30 16.29
C PRO A 42 -11.44 15.16 17.07
N THR A 43 -12.47 14.52 17.61
CA THR A 43 -13.44 15.13 18.53
C THR A 43 -12.80 15.44 19.89
N HIS A 44 -13.61 15.95 20.82
CA HIS A 44 -13.24 16.15 22.22
C HIS A 44 -13.54 14.92 23.10
N ILE A 45 -14.09 13.84 22.53
CA ILE A 45 -14.53 12.67 23.29
C ILE A 45 -13.41 11.62 23.29
N LEU A 46 -12.85 11.37 24.47
CA LEU A 46 -11.83 10.33 24.68
C LEU A 46 -12.44 8.93 24.51
N VAL A 47 -11.75 8.07 23.79
CA VAL A 47 -12.12 6.66 23.60
C VAL A 47 -12.01 5.91 24.93
N LYS A 48 -13.06 5.16 25.28
CA LYS A 48 -13.12 4.32 26.48
C LYS A 48 -13.76 2.98 26.16
N TYR A 49 -13.34 1.94 26.88
CA TYR A 49 -13.97 0.63 26.83
C TYR A 49 -14.62 0.28 28.19
N PRO A 50 -15.90 -0.13 28.22
CA PRO A 50 -16.84 -0.16 27.10
C PRO A 50 -17.19 1.26 26.62
N LYS A 51 -17.72 1.38 25.39
CA LYS A 51 -18.09 2.68 24.83
C LYS A 51 -19.13 3.39 25.72
N PRO A 52 -19.15 4.74 25.76
CA PRO A 52 -20.18 5.48 26.47
C PRO A 52 -21.59 5.25 25.89
N ASP A 53 -22.60 5.15 26.76
CA ASP A 53 -23.99 4.83 26.35
C ASP A 53 -24.62 5.88 25.41
N ASN A 54 -24.25 7.17 25.57
CA ASN A 54 -24.80 8.28 24.78
C ASN A 54 -23.80 8.82 23.74
N LEU A 55 -23.07 7.92 23.07
CA LEU A 55 -22.08 8.30 22.05
C LEU A 55 -22.75 8.58 20.69
N HIS A 56 -23.04 9.85 20.43
CA HIS A 56 -23.63 10.34 19.17
C HIS A 56 -22.56 10.80 18.16
N ILE A 57 -21.66 9.89 17.78
CA ILE A 57 -20.66 10.13 16.74
C ILE A 57 -21.02 9.29 15.51
N PRO A 58 -20.89 9.84 14.28
CA PRO A 58 -21.03 9.06 13.06
C PRO A 58 -20.12 7.84 13.02
N ARG A 59 -20.58 6.76 12.39
CA ARG A 59 -19.86 5.49 12.24
C ARG A 59 -19.56 5.22 10.76
N LYS A 60 -18.59 4.34 10.48
CA LYS A 60 -18.18 3.93 9.13
C LYS A 60 -17.77 5.13 8.27
N LEU A 61 -17.00 6.04 8.86
CA LEU A 61 -16.57 7.27 8.22
C LEU A 61 -15.51 6.98 7.15
N LYS A 62 -15.63 7.62 5.99
CA LYS A 62 -14.62 7.60 4.91
C LYS A 62 -14.31 9.02 4.48
N GLU A 63 -13.03 9.32 4.24
CA GLU A 63 -12.66 10.64 3.73
C GLU A 63 -13.28 10.89 2.35
N SER A 64 -13.76 12.11 2.12
CA SER A 64 -14.35 12.49 0.84
C SER A 64 -13.30 12.72 -0.26
N ASN A 65 -12.07 13.04 0.11
CA ASN A 65 -10.96 13.29 -0.81
C ASN A 65 -9.62 12.93 -0.16
N PRO A 66 -9.33 11.61 0.01
CA PRO A 66 -8.11 11.17 0.65
C PRO A 66 -6.88 11.66 -0.12
N HIS A 67 -5.81 11.97 0.60
CA HIS A 67 -4.58 12.42 -0.04
C HIS A 67 -3.87 11.28 -0.76
N ILE A 68 -4.07 11.21 -2.08
CA ILE A 68 -3.30 10.29 -2.93
C ILE A 68 -2.01 10.98 -3.34
N ARG A 69 -0.87 10.35 -3.04
CA ARG A 69 0.43 10.79 -3.56
C ARG A 69 0.36 10.79 -5.08
N LYS A 70 0.53 11.96 -5.69
CA LYS A 70 0.67 12.06 -7.15
C LYS A 70 1.92 11.33 -7.60
N ILE A 71 1.76 10.25 -8.34
CA ILE A 71 2.88 9.55 -8.97
C ILE A 71 3.19 10.27 -10.27
N THR A 72 4.12 11.22 -10.20
CA THR A 72 4.66 11.86 -11.41
C THR A 72 5.68 10.93 -12.03
N HIS A 73 5.32 10.26 -13.13
CA HIS A 73 6.31 9.69 -14.03
C HIS A 73 7.15 10.84 -14.60
N GLY A 74 8.48 10.72 -14.55
CA GLY A 74 9.39 11.75 -15.06
C GLY A 74 9.17 11.97 -16.56
N GLY A 75 8.33 12.94 -16.91
CA GLY A 75 7.97 13.28 -18.28
C GLY A 75 7.24 14.62 -18.37
N LYS A 76 8.00 15.65 -18.73
CA LYS A 76 7.64 17.01 -19.19
C LYS A 76 6.25 17.56 -18.83
N LYS A 77 6.26 18.66 -18.07
CA LYS A 77 5.17 19.64 -17.93
C LYS A 77 4.46 19.89 -19.27
N SER A 78 3.17 19.58 -19.35
CA SER A 78 2.27 20.23 -20.30
C SER A 78 1.23 21.04 -19.51
N ARG A 79 0.96 22.24 -20.01
CA ARG A 79 0.31 23.35 -19.31
C ARG A 79 -1.14 23.47 -19.78
N SER A 80 -2.05 23.49 -18.81
CA SER A 80 -3.34 24.21 -18.77
C SER A 80 -4.38 24.03 -19.89
N SER A 81 -5.60 23.62 -19.50
CA SER A 81 -6.79 24.41 -19.81
C SER A 81 -7.89 24.19 -18.76
N HIS A 82 -8.53 25.29 -18.37
CA HIS A 82 -9.66 25.34 -17.44
C HIS A 82 -10.93 24.85 -18.12
N ASN A 83 -11.74 24.07 -17.40
CA ASN A 83 -13.18 24.04 -17.56
C ASN A 83 -13.81 23.81 -16.18
N ALA A 84 -14.59 24.79 -15.73
CA ALA A 84 -15.44 24.66 -14.56
C ALA A 84 -16.66 23.82 -14.95
N ASN A 85 -16.74 22.61 -14.40
CA ASN A 85 -17.99 21.87 -14.25
C ASN A 85 -17.86 20.97 -13.02
N LEU A 86 -18.85 21.07 -12.11
CA LEU A 86 -19.05 20.20 -10.95
C LEU A 86 -19.42 18.78 -11.41
N GLN A 87 -18.47 18.08 -12.00
CA GLN A 87 -18.50 16.62 -12.08
C GLN A 87 -17.60 16.10 -10.97
N ARG A 88 -18.09 15.10 -10.23
CA ARG A 88 -17.28 14.23 -9.39
C ARG A 88 -16.33 13.45 -10.30
N SER A 89 -15.30 14.11 -10.79
CA SER A 89 -14.23 13.58 -11.63
C SER A 89 -12.92 13.66 -10.83
N THR A 90 -12.84 12.92 -9.74
CA THR A 90 -11.55 12.37 -9.36
C THR A 90 -11.25 11.34 -10.45
N GLU A 91 -10.45 11.72 -11.46
CA GLU A 91 -9.89 10.73 -12.38
C GLU A 91 -9.21 9.67 -11.50
N ALA A 92 -9.74 8.45 -11.53
CA ALA A 92 -9.13 7.33 -10.81
C ALA A 92 -7.68 7.25 -11.29
N THR A 93 -6.74 7.39 -10.36
CA THR A 93 -5.33 7.21 -10.71
C THR A 93 -5.14 5.74 -11.04
N LEU A 94 -4.77 5.44 -12.28
CA LEU A 94 -4.54 4.07 -12.74
C LEU A 94 -3.05 3.75 -12.67
N ILE A 95 -2.69 2.68 -11.95
CA ILE A 95 -1.31 2.19 -11.87
C ILE A 95 -1.26 0.75 -12.42
N LYS A 96 -0.45 0.54 -13.46
CA LYS A 96 -0.07 -0.80 -13.94
C LYS A 96 1.37 -1.11 -13.54
N PRO A 97 1.62 -1.75 -12.38
CA PRO A 97 2.98 -2.08 -11.98
C PRO A 97 3.52 -3.26 -12.81
N LEU A 98 4.84 -3.27 -12.98
CA LEU A 98 5.61 -4.40 -13.48
C LEU A 98 6.31 -5.07 -12.29
N VAL A 99 6.08 -6.37 -12.12
CA VAL A 99 6.55 -7.15 -10.98
C VAL A 99 7.57 -8.17 -11.48
N PHE A 100 8.75 -8.19 -10.86
CA PHE A 100 9.78 -9.18 -11.16
C PHE A 100 9.86 -10.19 -10.02
N LEU A 101 9.60 -11.46 -10.30
CA LEU A 101 9.85 -12.54 -9.36
C LEU A 101 11.29 -13.02 -9.54
N VAL A 102 12.09 -12.99 -8.48
CA VAL A 102 13.53 -13.20 -8.55
C VAL A 102 14.00 -14.22 -7.53
N ASP A 103 14.83 -15.16 -7.99
CA ASP A 103 15.39 -16.22 -7.18
C ASP A 103 16.93 -16.16 -7.14
N PHE A 104 17.53 -16.58 -6.04
CA PHE A 104 18.97 -16.52 -5.79
C PHE A 104 19.53 -17.92 -5.52
N ASP A 105 20.76 -18.19 -5.97
CA ASP A 105 21.46 -19.46 -5.71
C ASP A 105 21.59 -19.81 -4.22
N ASN A 106 21.66 -18.80 -3.36
CA ASN A 106 21.76 -18.96 -1.91
C ASN A 106 20.90 -17.89 -1.24
N LEU A 107 19.73 -18.30 -0.75
CA LEU A 107 18.91 -17.44 0.09
C LEU A 107 19.55 -17.30 1.49
N PRO A 108 19.33 -16.18 2.18
CA PRO A 108 19.74 -16.03 3.57
C PRO A 108 19.20 -17.17 4.46
N SER A 109 20.00 -17.59 5.45
CA SER A 109 19.60 -18.65 6.38
C SER A 109 18.25 -18.35 7.05
N GLY A 110 17.32 -19.30 6.99
CA GLY A 110 15.96 -19.17 7.55
C GLY A 110 14.92 -18.65 6.56
N MET A 111 15.31 -18.29 5.33
CA MET A 111 14.38 -18.00 4.26
C MET A 111 13.99 -19.30 3.55
N PRO A 112 12.69 -19.61 3.41
CA PRO A 112 12.26 -20.80 2.69
C PRO A 112 12.57 -20.68 1.20
N ASP A 113 12.75 -21.82 0.54
CA ASP A 113 12.77 -21.89 -0.92
C ASP A 113 11.44 -21.40 -1.52
N ARG A 114 11.42 -21.18 -2.83
CA ARG A 114 10.23 -20.74 -3.58
C ARG A 114 8.99 -21.59 -3.25
N GLU A 115 8.07 -20.98 -2.50
CA GLU A 115 6.78 -21.58 -2.15
C GLU A 115 5.65 -21.14 -3.09
N TYR A 116 5.73 -19.91 -3.62
CA TYR A 116 4.65 -19.29 -4.40
C TYR A 116 4.94 -19.24 -5.91
N SER A 117 3.88 -19.37 -6.69
CA SER A 117 3.84 -19.32 -8.14
C SER A 117 3.45 -17.94 -8.66
N LYS A 118 3.74 -17.70 -9.94
CA LYS A 118 3.33 -16.47 -10.64
C LYS A 118 1.82 -16.20 -10.53
N SER A 119 0.97 -17.22 -10.63
CA SER A 119 -0.49 -17.05 -10.53
C SER A 119 -0.92 -16.64 -9.13
N GLN A 120 -0.26 -17.13 -8.08
CA GLN A 120 -0.54 -16.72 -6.70
C GLN A 120 -0.18 -15.24 -6.49
N PHE A 121 0.91 -14.75 -7.09
CA PHE A 121 1.22 -13.31 -7.06
C PHE A 121 0.23 -12.47 -7.88
N GLN A 122 -0.29 -12.97 -9.00
CA GLN A 122 -1.34 -12.27 -9.73
C GLN A 122 -2.60 -12.11 -8.88
N GLN A 123 -3.02 -13.18 -8.19
CA GLN A 123 -4.16 -13.12 -7.27
C GLN A 123 -3.91 -12.11 -6.14
N LEU A 124 -2.77 -12.26 -5.46
CA LEU A 124 -2.39 -11.41 -4.33
C LEU A 124 -2.33 -9.92 -4.68
N LEU A 125 -1.86 -9.59 -5.88
CA LEU A 125 -1.63 -8.19 -6.26
C LEU A 125 -2.81 -7.55 -6.98
N PHE A 126 -3.56 -8.31 -7.78
CA PHE A 126 -4.48 -7.76 -8.78
C PHE A 126 -5.89 -8.33 -8.78
N GLU A 127 -6.19 -9.40 -8.01
CA GLU A 127 -7.55 -9.93 -7.93
C GLU A 127 -8.49 -8.88 -7.33
N SER A 128 -9.72 -8.80 -7.83
CA SER A 128 -10.77 -7.99 -7.21
C SER A 128 -11.55 -8.84 -6.22
N ASP A 129 -11.86 -8.27 -5.06
CA ASP A 129 -12.61 -8.95 -4.00
C ASP A 129 -11.95 -10.29 -3.63
N LEU A 130 -10.64 -10.25 -3.35
CA LEU A 130 -9.86 -11.45 -3.04
C LEU A 130 -10.39 -12.15 -1.80
N GLU A 131 -10.85 -13.39 -1.95
CA GLU A 131 -11.27 -14.26 -0.84
C GLU A 131 -10.47 -15.56 -0.92
N SER A 132 -9.53 -15.73 0.01
CA SER A 132 -8.65 -16.90 0.03
C SER A 132 -9.23 -18.02 0.87
N ASP A 133 -9.55 -19.15 0.23
CA ASP A 133 -10.04 -20.35 0.91
C ASP A 133 -8.90 -21.25 1.48
N GLY A 134 -7.65 -20.77 1.43
CA GLY A 134 -6.49 -21.55 1.84
C GLY A 134 -5.91 -22.48 0.76
N SER A 135 -6.54 -22.59 -0.41
CA SER A 135 -6.10 -23.52 -1.47
C SER A 135 -4.96 -22.97 -2.34
N THR A 136 -4.95 -21.66 -2.58
CA THR A 136 -3.94 -20.95 -3.37
C THR A 136 -3.16 -19.91 -2.58
N LEU A 137 -3.77 -19.24 -1.62
CA LEU A 137 -3.07 -18.32 -0.72
C LEU A 137 -3.34 -18.75 0.72
N PRO A 138 -2.58 -18.28 1.72
CA PRO A 138 -2.95 -18.49 3.11
C PRO A 138 -4.39 -18.03 3.37
N SER A 139 -5.13 -18.72 4.23
CA SER A 139 -6.57 -18.48 4.45
C SER A 139 -6.89 -17.18 5.18
N ASN A 140 -5.89 -16.35 5.46
CA ASN A 140 -6.01 -15.05 6.12
C ASN A 140 -5.72 -13.89 5.16
N TYR A 141 -5.72 -14.17 3.86
CA TYR A 141 -5.45 -13.21 2.80
C TYR A 141 -6.76 -12.91 2.08
N ASP A 142 -7.56 -12.03 2.70
CA ASP A 142 -8.91 -11.69 2.24
C ASP A 142 -8.94 -10.31 1.55
N MET A 143 -7.78 -9.84 1.10
CA MET A 143 -7.64 -8.53 0.45
C MET A 143 -6.40 -8.51 -0.43
N SER A 144 -6.57 -8.18 -1.71
CA SER A 144 -5.44 -7.97 -2.62
C SER A 144 -4.82 -6.59 -2.42
N VAL A 145 -3.62 -6.37 -2.97
CA VAL A 145 -3.02 -5.03 -3.03
C VAL A 145 -3.91 -4.05 -3.78
N ARG A 146 -4.59 -4.51 -4.84
CA ARG A 146 -5.59 -3.74 -5.57
C ARG A 146 -6.74 -3.30 -4.66
N ASP A 147 -7.34 -4.23 -3.94
CA ASP A 147 -8.48 -3.97 -3.06
C ASP A 147 -8.09 -3.01 -1.93
N TYR A 148 -6.93 -3.23 -1.31
CA TYR A 148 -6.40 -2.37 -0.26
C TYR A 148 -6.24 -0.91 -0.75
N TYR A 149 -5.57 -0.69 -1.88
CA TYR A 149 -5.38 0.66 -2.41
C TYR A 149 -6.69 1.28 -2.91
N HIS A 150 -7.62 0.48 -3.43
CA HIS A 150 -8.94 0.95 -3.81
C HIS A 150 -9.73 1.42 -2.59
N GLU A 151 -9.70 0.67 -1.49
CA GLU A 151 -10.43 0.98 -0.27
C GLU A 151 -9.90 2.24 0.42
N ILE A 152 -8.59 2.30 0.72
CA ILE A 152 -8.00 3.43 1.46
C ILE A 152 -8.02 4.74 0.66
N SER A 153 -8.08 4.63 -0.67
CA SER A 153 -8.20 5.78 -1.57
C SER A 153 -9.64 6.20 -1.83
N ASN A 154 -10.61 5.52 -1.22
CA ASN A 154 -12.04 5.72 -1.49
C ASN A 154 -12.36 5.69 -2.99
N GLY A 155 -11.80 4.69 -3.68
CA GLY A 155 -11.95 4.45 -5.12
C GLY A 155 -11.20 5.42 -6.04
N SER A 156 -10.39 6.33 -5.50
CA SER A 156 -9.66 7.33 -6.29
C SER A 156 -8.30 6.84 -6.80
N LEU A 157 -7.86 5.65 -6.38
CA LEU A 157 -6.68 4.94 -6.88
C LEU A 157 -7.06 3.50 -7.25
N GLU A 158 -6.61 3.04 -8.42
CA GLU A 158 -6.78 1.66 -8.87
C GLU A 158 -5.43 1.09 -9.30
N VAL A 159 -5.03 0.01 -8.63
CA VAL A 159 -3.91 -0.83 -9.06
C VAL A 159 -4.47 -1.95 -9.92
N PHE A 160 -3.94 -2.13 -11.12
CA PHE A 160 -4.40 -3.18 -12.02
C PHE A 160 -3.23 -3.87 -12.70
N GLY A 161 -3.41 -5.13 -13.05
CA GLY A 161 -2.38 -5.95 -13.66
C GLY A 161 -2.94 -7.31 -14.04
N ASP A 162 -2.17 -8.02 -14.84
CA ASP A 162 -2.52 -9.33 -15.36
C ASP A 162 -1.27 -10.23 -15.31
N ASN A 163 -1.34 -11.41 -15.93
CA ASN A 163 -0.17 -12.29 -16.01
C ASN A 163 1.00 -11.68 -16.81
N GLU A 164 0.79 -10.66 -17.65
CA GLU A 164 1.86 -9.96 -18.36
C GLU A 164 2.52 -8.88 -17.48
N SER A 165 1.81 -8.39 -16.46
CA SER A 165 2.38 -7.51 -15.41
C SER A 165 3.38 -8.23 -14.50
N ILE A 166 3.43 -9.56 -14.51
CA ILE A 166 4.34 -10.34 -13.66
C ILE A 166 5.32 -11.11 -14.52
N VAL A 167 6.60 -10.76 -14.40
CA VAL A 167 7.70 -11.56 -14.95
C VAL A 167 7.89 -12.77 -14.04
N ASP A 168 7.82 -13.97 -14.62
CA ASP A 168 7.97 -15.22 -13.88
C ASP A 168 9.37 -15.32 -13.26
N TRP A 169 9.53 -16.26 -12.33
CA TRP A 169 10.75 -16.44 -11.55
C TRP A 169 12.00 -16.52 -12.43
N ALA A 170 12.87 -15.52 -12.27
CA ALA A 170 14.16 -15.47 -12.91
C ALA A 170 15.27 -15.69 -11.88
N LYS A 171 16.14 -16.66 -12.16
CA LYS A 171 17.35 -16.87 -11.36
C LYS A 171 18.42 -15.89 -11.79
N VAL A 172 18.95 -15.12 -10.85
CA VAL A 172 19.95 -14.08 -11.13
C VAL A 172 21.37 -14.58 -10.87
N SER A 173 22.34 -13.86 -11.44
CA SER A 173 23.74 -14.29 -11.53
C SER A 173 24.53 -14.10 -10.24
N GLN A 174 24.11 -13.17 -9.36
CA GLN A 174 24.77 -12.92 -8.09
C GLN A 174 23.89 -13.33 -6.90
N ASN A 175 24.49 -13.43 -5.71
CA ASN A 175 23.75 -13.74 -4.49
C ASN A 175 22.96 -12.52 -3.96
N TYR A 176 22.05 -12.78 -3.02
CA TYR A 176 21.22 -11.74 -2.37
C TYR A 176 22.07 -10.56 -1.84
N SER A 177 23.17 -10.86 -1.14
CA SER A 177 24.03 -9.84 -0.53
C SER A 177 24.63 -8.86 -1.54
N TYR A 178 24.88 -9.30 -2.79
CA TYR A 178 25.38 -8.44 -3.85
C TYR A 178 24.37 -7.32 -4.19
N TYR A 179 23.09 -7.64 -4.35
CA TYR A 179 22.09 -6.62 -4.71
C TYR A 179 21.59 -5.81 -3.50
N VAL A 180 21.90 -6.25 -2.28
CA VAL A 180 21.62 -5.49 -1.06
C VAL A 180 22.72 -4.48 -0.73
N ASP A 181 23.98 -4.85 -0.96
CA ASP A 181 25.18 -4.02 -0.73
C ASP A 181 25.23 -3.37 0.67
N GLY A 182 24.76 -4.11 1.69
CA GLY A 182 24.66 -3.64 3.08
C GLY A 182 23.59 -2.56 3.34
N GLU A 183 22.97 -2.00 2.30
CA GLU A 183 22.09 -0.82 2.36
C GLU A 183 20.71 -1.11 1.74
N GLN A 184 20.19 -2.31 1.99
CA GLN A 184 18.84 -2.75 1.57
C GLN A 184 18.57 -2.60 0.06
N GLY A 185 19.63 -2.62 -0.76
CA GLY A 185 19.54 -2.48 -2.21
C GLY A 185 19.10 -1.10 -2.69
N THR A 186 19.17 -0.08 -1.84
CA THR A 186 18.84 1.32 -2.21
C THR A 186 19.85 1.93 -3.19
N GLY A 187 21.06 1.36 -3.28
CA GLY A 187 22.18 1.92 -4.03
C GLY A 187 22.95 3.00 -3.26
N GLY A 188 22.71 3.14 -1.95
CA GLY A 188 23.52 3.96 -1.04
C GLY A 188 24.78 3.28 -0.50
N GLY A 189 24.96 1.98 -0.77
CA GLY A 189 26.11 1.20 -0.35
C GLY A 189 27.41 1.59 -1.07
N LEU A 190 28.51 0.94 -0.68
CA LEU A 190 29.86 1.24 -1.16
C LEU A 190 29.99 1.12 -2.69
N ASN A 191 29.20 0.25 -3.30
CA ASN A 191 29.23 -0.04 -4.73
C ASN A 191 28.12 0.68 -5.52
N GLY A 192 27.26 1.42 -4.82
CA GLY A 192 26.25 2.30 -5.38
C GLY A 192 25.19 1.55 -6.19
N VAL A 193 24.65 2.21 -7.23
CA VAL A 193 23.58 1.66 -8.09
C VAL A 193 24.00 0.37 -8.82
N LYS A 194 25.30 0.08 -8.95
CA LYS A 194 25.80 -1.13 -9.63
C LYS A 194 25.56 -2.41 -8.84
N GLN A 195 25.41 -2.30 -7.52
CA GLN A 195 25.14 -3.40 -6.61
C GLN A 195 23.91 -3.03 -5.78
N SER A 196 22.77 -2.98 -6.46
CA SER A 196 21.52 -2.55 -5.84
C SER A 196 20.33 -3.28 -6.46
N ALA A 197 19.15 -3.08 -5.89
CA ALA A 197 17.91 -3.56 -6.49
C ALA A 197 17.67 -2.98 -7.90
N ALA A 198 18.21 -1.81 -8.21
CA ALA A 198 18.12 -1.25 -9.56
C ALA A 198 18.98 -2.05 -10.57
N ALA A 199 20.18 -2.50 -10.18
CA ALA A 199 20.99 -3.39 -11.02
C ALA A 199 20.29 -4.74 -11.24
N LEU A 200 19.62 -5.26 -10.20
CA LEU A 200 18.81 -6.47 -10.28
C LEU A 200 17.70 -6.35 -11.34
N VAL A 201 16.94 -5.25 -11.30
CA VAL A 201 15.88 -4.98 -12.27
C VAL A 201 16.43 -4.94 -13.69
N VAL A 202 17.58 -4.29 -13.91
CA VAL A 202 18.23 -4.23 -15.23
C VAL A 202 18.62 -5.63 -15.72
N GLU A 203 19.23 -6.44 -14.87
CA GLU A 203 19.64 -7.80 -15.21
C GLU A 203 18.44 -8.66 -15.63
N VAL A 204 17.38 -8.66 -14.83
CA VAL A 204 16.16 -9.43 -15.15
C VAL A 204 15.52 -8.90 -16.43
N ALA A 205 15.41 -7.58 -16.59
CA ALA A 205 14.84 -6.98 -17.79
C ALA A 205 15.63 -7.31 -19.07
N MET A 206 16.97 -7.40 -18.99
CA MET A 206 17.81 -7.79 -20.13
C MET A 206 17.72 -9.29 -20.46
N ALA A 207 17.29 -10.12 -19.51
CA ALA A 207 17.11 -11.56 -19.73
C ALA A 207 15.76 -11.91 -20.39
N ILE A 208 14.77 -11.01 -20.30
CA ILE A 208 13.48 -11.16 -20.97
C ILE A 208 13.70 -10.98 -22.48
N LYS A 209 13.36 -12.01 -23.26
CA LYS A 209 13.44 -12.02 -24.73
C LYS A 209 12.07 -11.88 -25.36
#